data_AF-A0A351Y823-F1
#
_entry.id   AF-A0A351Y823-F1
#
_cell.length_a   1.000
_cell.length_b   1.000
_cell.length_c   1.000
_cell.angle_alpha   90.00
_cell.angle_beta   90.00
_cell.angle_gamma   90.00
#
_symmetry.space_group_name_H-M   'P 1'
#
loop_
_entity.id
_entity.type
_entity.pdbx_description
1 polymer ?
#
loop_
_entity_poly.entity_id
_entity_poly.type
_entity_poly.pdbx_seq_one_letter_code
_entity_poly.pdbx_strand_id
1 'polypeptide(L)'
;MRRKDFEALGEKIESIRLDASLEREKALLSKKDENGVFHVTVFLASEDACFDAYSNKQELNGEVFNYIERVVSEFPPDAPLSIDFELGNSLKERQIEIASLYRNHYLFSFDSLGAKKKSSHIAVFIMTQVGILFLLAFAIVSAFSNQLGSKDPGLNFLFLIATELLSTAEWVLFWEAFDKIFFDSAERKKERFLTGRLASAKITFKDIDGE
;
A
#
# COMPACT_ATOMS: atom_id res chain seq x y z
N MET A 1 -6.22 -19.95 38.87
CA MET A 1 -5.19 -19.63 37.86
C MET A 1 -4.61 -18.29 38.27
N ARG A 2 -3.33 -18.27 38.69
CA ARG A 2 -2.79 -17.27 39.61
C ARG A 2 -2.10 -16.15 38.82
N ARG A 3 -2.19 -14.91 39.31
CA ARG A 3 -1.56 -13.69 38.76
C ARG A 3 -0.07 -13.89 38.35
N LYS A 4 0.65 -14.73 39.09
CA LYS A 4 2.04 -15.13 38.83
C LYS A 4 2.24 -15.90 37.52
N ASP A 5 1.25 -16.68 37.09
CA ASP A 5 1.30 -17.44 35.83
C ASP A 5 1.19 -16.49 34.61
N PHE A 6 0.45 -15.38 34.77
CA PHE A 6 0.34 -14.33 33.75
C PHE A 6 1.59 -13.43 33.67
N GLU A 7 2.21 -13.10 34.81
CA GLU A 7 3.47 -12.35 34.84
C GLU A 7 4.62 -13.14 34.20
N ALA A 8 4.73 -14.44 34.50
CA ALA A 8 5.73 -15.31 33.88
C ALA A 8 5.50 -15.52 32.37
N LEU A 9 4.25 -15.50 31.92
CA LEU A 9 3.91 -15.50 30.49
C LEU A 9 4.28 -14.17 29.83
N GLY A 10 4.05 -13.04 30.50
CA GLY A 10 4.43 -11.71 30.03
C GLY A 10 5.94 -11.57 29.81
N GLU A 11 6.74 -11.92 30.82
CA GLU A 11 8.21 -11.90 30.72
C GLU A 11 8.73 -12.82 29.61
N LYS A 12 8.13 -14.01 29.46
CA LYS A 12 8.53 -14.96 28.41
C LYS A 12 8.16 -14.47 27.01
N ILE A 13 7.02 -13.78 26.83
CA ILE A 13 6.64 -13.18 25.55
C ILE A 13 7.59 -12.01 25.23
N GLU A 14 7.94 -11.21 26.22
CA GLU A 14 8.83 -10.06 26.06
C GLU A 14 10.26 -10.50 25.70
N SER A 15 10.78 -11.56 26.33
CA SER A 15 12.09 -12.12 25.99
C SER A 15 12.13 -12.67 24.57
N ILE A 16 11.11 -13.43 24.15
CA ILE A 16 11.00 -13.97 22.78
C ILE A 16 10.94 -12.82 21.76
N ARG A 17 10.21 -11.75 22.08
CA ARG A 17 10.11 -10.58 21.21
C ARG A 17 11.46 -9.85 21.08
N LEU A 18 12.20 -9.73 22.19
CA LEU A 18 13.52 -9.10 22.20
C LEU A 18 14.54 -9.91 21.37
N ASP A 19 14.58 -11.22 21.56
CA ASP A 19 15.46 -12.12 20.82
C ASP A 19 15.17 -12.07 19.32
N ALA A 20 13.89 -12.12 18.93
CA ALA A 20 13.49 -11.98 17.53
C ALA A 20 13.82 -10.61 16.94
N SER A 21 13.77 -9.53 17.74
CA SER A 21 14.17 -8.20 17.29
C SER A 21 15.68 -8.06 17.08
N LEU A 22 16.47 -8.67 17.96
CA LEU A 22 17.94 -8.70 17.87
C LEU A 22 18.42 -9.52 16.66
N GLU A 23 17.78 -10.66 16.38
CA GLU A 23 18.12 -11.46 15.19
C GLU A 23 17.80 -10.72 13.89
N ARG A 24 16.65 -10.04 13.84
CA ARG A 24 16.28 -9.18 12.70
C ARG A 24 17.26 -8.03 12.52
N GLU A 25 17.63 -7.36 13.61
CA GLU A 25 18.60 -6.26 13.56
C GLU A 25 19.96 -6.75 13.06
N LYS A 26 20.44 -7.91 13.52
CA LYS A 26 21.68 -8.52 13.02
C LYS A 26 21.59 -8.87 11.52
N ALA A 27 20.48 -9.43 11.06
CA ALA A 27 20.26 -9.76 9.64
C ALA A 27 20.16 -8.51 8.75
N LEU A 28 19.65 -7.40 9.28
CA LEU A 28 19.61 -6.11 8.61
C LEU A 28 21.00 -5.47 8.56
N LEU A 29 21.73 -5.52 9.67
CA LEU A 29 23.10 -5.02 9.75
C LEU A 29 24.04 -5.78 8.82
N SER A 30 23.86 -7.09 8.62
CA SER A 30 24.65 -7.86 7.66
C SER A 30 24.39 -7.47 6.19
N LYS A 31 23.26 -6.83 5.90
CA LYS A 31 22.90 -6.32 4.55
C LYS A 31 23.26 -4.84 4.35
N LYS A 32 23.80 -4.20 5.38
CA LYS A 32 24.15 -2.77 5.39
C LYS A 32 25.64 -2.62 5.12
N ASP A 33 25.99 -1.84 4.11
CA ASP A 33 27.38 -1.49 3.79
C ASP A 33 27.95 -0.48 4.81
N GLU A 34 29.28 -0.31 4.81
CA GLU A 34 30.04 0.67 5.62
C GLU A 34 29.50 2.10 5.45
N ASN A 35 28.97 2.41 4.26
CA ASN A 35 28.35 3.70 3.94
C ASN A 35 26.89 3.84 4.45
N GLY A 36 26.36 2.80 5.08
CA GLY A 36 25.01 2.76 5.60
C GLY A 36 23.91 2.51 4.57
N VAL A 37 24.28 2.06 3.38
CA VAL A 37 23.36 1.67 2.30
C VAL A 37 22.95 0.22 2.45
N PHE A 38 21.67 -0.07 2.29
CA PHE A 38 21.16 -1.44 2.30
C PHE A 38 21.21 -2.02 0.89
N HIS A 39 21.78 -3.21 0.76
CA HIS A 39 21.92 -3.91 -0.51
C HIS A 39 20.89 -5.03 -0.64
N VAL A 40 20.21 -5.07 -1.77
CA VAL A 40 19.31 -6.16 -2.17
C VAL A 40 19.94 -6.88 -3.34
N THR A 41 20.46 -8.07 -3.09
CA THR A 41 21.03 -8.92 -4.15
C THR A 41 19.93 -9.75 -4.81
N VAL A 42 19.88 -9.68 -6.14
CA VAL A 42 18.98 -10.45 -6.99
C VAL A 42 19.81 -11.29 -7.95
N PHE A 43 19.66 -12.61 -7.87
CA PHE A 43 20.38 -13.56 -8.71
C PHE A 43 19.59 -13.83 -10.00
N LEU A 44 20.20 -13.52 -11.14
CA LEU A 44 19.63 -13.73 -12.48
C LEU A 44 20.57 -14.64 -13.27
N ALA A 45 20.38 -15.95 -13.11
CA ALA A 45 21.26 -16.95 -13.70
C ALA A 45 21.04 -17.18 -15.21
N SER A 46 19.80 -17.03 -15.69
CA SER A 46 19.41 -17.29 -17.08
C SER A 46 18.37 -16.29 -17.58
N GLU A 47 18.24 -16.17 -18.91
CA GLU A 47 17.22 -15.32 -19.52
C GLU A 47 15.79 -15.74 -19.11
N ASP A 48 15.51 -17.04 -18.99
CA ASP A 48 14.19 -17.55 -18.60
C ASP A 48 13.81 -17.19 -17.16
N ALA A 49 14.80 -17.04 -16.27
CA ALA A 49 14.57 -16.58 -14.90
C ALA A 49 14.43 -15.05 -14.82
N CYS A 50 15.06 -14.33 -15.76
CA CYS A 50 15.09 -12.87 -15.77
C CYS A 50 13.83 -12.25 -16.40
N PHE A 51 13.34 -12.85 -17.48
CA PHE A 51 12.24 -12.30 -18.27
C PHE A 51 10.95 -13.10 -18.11
N ASP A 52 9.81 -12.44 -18.26
CA ASP A 52 8.54 -13.14 -18.30
C ASP A 52 8.42 -13.97 -19.58
N ALA A 53 8.00 -15.24 -19.44
CA ALA A 53 7.89 -16.22 -20.51
C ALA A 53 6.96 -15.78 -21.66
N TYR A 54 5.99 -14.90 -21.38
CA TYR A 54 5.01 -14.40 -22.34
C TYR A 54 5.35 -13.01 -22.88
N SER A 55 6.41 -12.38 -22.38
CA SER A 55 6.76 -10.99 -22.73
C SER A 55 7.70 -10.85 -23.92
N ASN A 56 8.16 -11.95 -24.55
CA ASN A 56 9.24 -11.92 -25.55
C ASN A 56 10.47 -11.12 -25.08
N LYS A 57 10.81 -11.21 -23.78
CA LYS A 57 11.92 -10.49 -23.13
C LYS A 57 11.72 -8.97 -23.04
N GLN A 58 10.50 -8.48 -23.19
CA GLN A 58 10.16 -7.06 -23.01
C GLN A 58 9.81 -6.71 -21.57
N GLU A 59 9.60 -7.70 -20.70
CA GLU A 59 9.27 -7.48 -19.29
C GLU A 59 10.12 -8.40 -18.41
N LEU A 60 10.55 -7.87 -17.26
CA LEU A 60 11.17 -8.67 -16.22
C LEU A 60 10.12 -9.55 -15.56
N ASN A 61 10.53 -10.75 -15.14
CA ASN A 61 9.65 -11.66 -14.44
C ASN A 61 9.08 -11.01 -13.17
N GLY A 62 7.76 -11.09 -12.98
CA GLY A 62 7.05 -10.56 -11.81
C GLY A 62 7.60 -11.04 -10.46
N GLU A 63 8.17 -12.25 -10.41
CA GLU A 63 8.79 -12.80 -9.21
C GLU A 63 10.01 -11.99 -8.75
N VAL A 64 10.75 -11.38 -9.68
CA VAL A 64 11.89 -10.51 -9.36
C VAL A 64 11.43 -9.29 -8.57
N PHE A 65 10.35 -8.64 -9.02
CA PHE A 65 9.78 -7.48 -8.32
C PHE A 65 9.23 -7.88 -6.94
N ASN A 66 8.46 -8.97 -6.88
CA ASN A 66 7.91 -9.48 -5.61
C ASN A 66 9.01 -9.80 -4.58
N TYR A 67 10.11 -10.40 -5.03
CA TYR A 67 11.26 -10.67 -4.18
C TYR A 67 11.87 -9.38 -3.63
N ILE A 68 12.13 -8.40 -4.50
CA ILE A 68 12.71 -7.11 -4.11
C ILE A 68 11.80 -6.41 -3.10
N GLU A 69 10.51 -6.28 -3.39
CA GLU A 69 9.55 -5.63 -2.49
C GLU A 69 9.48 -6.31 -1.12
N ARG A 70 9.47 -7.65 -1.09
CA ARG A 70 9.48 -8.42 0.15
C ARG A 70 10.72 -8.14 0.99
N VAL A 71 11.91 -8.20 0.39
CA VAL A 71 13.17 -7.93 1.11
C VAL A 71 13.23 -6.48 1.60
N VAL A 72 12.82 -5.54 0.76
CA VAL A 72 12.85 -4.11 1.04
C VAL A 72 11.83 -3.72 2.11
N SER A 73 10.74 -4.47 2.27
CA SER A 73 9.74 -4.26 3.33
C SER A 73 10.29 -4.44 4.74
N GLU A 74 11.39 -5.19 4.89
CA GLU A 74 12.08 -5.41 6.17
C GLU A 74 13.01 -4.25 6.54
N PHE A 75 13.32 -3.37 5.58
CA PHE A 75 14.28 -2.29 5.77
C PHE A 75 13.61 -1.04 6.37
N PRO A 76 14.34 -0.25 7.18
CA PRO A 76 13.84 1.02 7.69
C PRO A 76 13.38 1.93 6.55
N PRO A 77 12.25 2.67 6.68
CA PRO A 77 11.65 3.45 5.59
C PRO A 77 12.60 4.49 4.98
N ASP A 78 13.38 5.20 5.80
CA ASP A 78 14.24 6.29 5.31
C ASP A 78 15.67 5.85 4.95
N ALA A 79 15.92 4.53 4.91
CA ALA A 79 17.25 4.02 4.61
C ALA A 79 17.55 4.07 3.10
N PRO A 80 18.78 4.49 2.70
CA PRO A 80 19.20 4.45 1.30
C PRO A 80 19.34 3.00 0.81
N LEU A 81 18.93 2.77 -0.43
CA LEU A 81 18.80 1.44 -1.03
C LEU A 81 19.63 1.30 -2.31
N SER A 82 20.32 0.17 -2.42
CA SER A 82 20.96 -0.31 -3.65
C SER A 82 20.36 -1.66 -4.04
N ILE A 83 19.99 -1.80 -5.30
CA ILE A 83 19.59 -3.08 -5.90
C ILE A 83 20.79 -3.58 -6.71
N ASP A 84 21.30 -4.73 -6.32
CA ASP A 84 22.47 -5.35 -6.90
C ASP A 84 22.00 -6.57 -7.71
N PHE A 85 22.07 -6.48 -9.03
CA PHE A 85 21.74 -7.59 -9.92
C PHE A 85 22.98 -8.42 -10.21
N GLU A 86 22.96 -9.68 -9.82
CA GLU A 86 23.98 -10.66 -10.16
C GLU A 86 23.58 -11.38 -11.44
N LEU A 87 24.36 -11.18 -12.51
CA LEU A 87 24.02 -11.64 -13.85
C LEU A 87 24.88 -12.81 -14.29
N GLY A 88 24.24 -13.80 -14.92
CA GLY A 88 24.93 -14.83 -15.69
C GLY A 88 25.56 -14.26 -16.96
N ASN A 89 26.55 -14.96 -17.53
CA ASN A 89 27.32 -14.50 -18.69
C ASN A 89 26.44 -14.12 -19.91
N SER A 90 25.32 -14.81 -20.12
CA SER A 90 24.38 -14.51 -21.22
C SER A 90 23.62 -13.20 -21.06
N LEU A 91 23.56 -12.63 -19.85
CA LEU A 91 22.80 -11.43 -19.52
C LEU A 91 23.67 -10.17 -19.41
N LYS A 92 25.00 -10.29 -19.47
CA LYS A 92 25.92 -9.13 -19.31
C LYS A 92 25.67 -8.04 -20.34
N GLU A 93 25.41 -8.41 -21.59
CA GLU A 93 25.12 -7.45 -22.66
C GLU A 93 23.75 -6.77 -22.48
N ARG A 94 22.86 -7.32 -21.65
CA ARG A 94 21.51 -6.82 -21.39
C ARG A 94 21.39 -6.00 -20.10
N GLN A 95 22.49 -5.68 -19.42
CA GLN A 95 22.48 -4.85 -18.19
C GLN A 95 21.67 -3.55 -18.33
N ILE A 96 21.87 -2.84 -19.44
CA ILE A 96 21.18 -1.57 -19.72
C ILE A 96 19.67 -1.81 -19.90
N GLU A 97 19.29 -2.88 -20.58
CA GLU A 97 17.90 -3.27 -20.80
C GLU A 97 17.22 -3.62 -19.46
N ILE A 98 17.86 -4.45 -18.65
CA ILE A 98 17.36 -4.84 -17.31
C ILE A 98 17.18 -3.61 -16.42
N ALA A 99 18.17 -2.70 -16.38
CA ALA A 99 18.05 -1.45 -15.63
C ALA A 99 16.89 -0.58 -16.12
N SER A 100 16.69 -0.51 -17.45
CA SER A 100 15.60 0.24 -18.07
C SER A 100 14.24 -0.36 -17.70
N LEU A 101 14.07 -1.69 -17.83
CA LEU A 101 12.84 -2.38 -17.49
C LEU A 101 12.49 -2.23 -16.01
N TYR A 102 13.48 -2.39 -15.12
CA TYR A 102 13.31 -2.14 -13.69
C TYR A 102 12.84 -0.71 -13.43
N ARG A 103 13.53 0.30 -14.00
CA ARG A 103 13.17 1.71 -13.79
C ARG A 103 11.79 2.03 -14.33
N ASN A 104 11.48 1.57 -15.54
CA ASN A 104 10.19 1.81 -16.17
C ASN A 104 9.05 1.21 -15.36
N HIS A 105 9.23 -0.01 -14.83
CA HIS A 105 8.24 -0.64 -13.96
C HIS A 105 7.94 0.23 -12.74
N TYR A 106 8.96 0.62 -11.95
CA TYR A 106 8.72 1.38 -10.74
C TYR A 106 8.32 2.84 -10.98
N LEU A 107 8.79 3.48 -12.06
CA LEU A 107 8.35 4.82 -12.46
C LEU A 107 6.87 4.80 -12.88
N PHE A 108 6.48 3.84 -13.72
CA PHE A 108 5.09 3.67 -14.12
C PHE A 108 4.19 3.36 -12.92
N SER A 109 4.61 2.46 -12.04
CA SER A 109 3.90 2.15 -10.80
C SER A 109 3.75 3.41 -9.93
N PHE A 110 4.80 4.20 -9.76
CA PHE A 110 4.74 5.45 -8.98
C PHE A 110 3.77 6.48 -9.59
N ASP A 111 3.80 6.67 -10.91
CA ASP A 111 2.89 7.58 -11.61
C ASP A 111 1.44 7.11 -11.53
N SER A 112 1.21 5.80 -11.68
CA SER A 112 -0.12 5.19 -11.55
C SER A 112 -0.71 5.40 -10.15
N LEU A 113 0.11 5.33 -9.09
CA LEU A 113 -0.29 5.64 -7.71
C LEU A 113 -0.65 7.12 -7.55
N GLY A 114 0.08 8.02 -8.24
CA GLY A 114 -0.27 9.44 -8.34
C GLY A 114 -1.64 9.68 -8.99
N ALA A 115 -1.93 8.98 -10.09
CA ALA A 115 -3.23 9.06 -10.77
C ALA A 115 -4.37 8.48 -9.91
N LYS A 116 -4.15 7.32 -9.27
CA LYS A 116 -5.09 6.71 -8.31
C LYS A 116 -5.40 7.66 -7.15
N LYS A 117 -4.41 8.40 -6.64
CA LYS A 117 -4.63 9.42 -5.60
C LYS A 117 -5.57 10.53 -6.06
N LYS A 118 -5.40 11.04 -7.28
CA LYS A 118 -6.30 12.07 -7.85
C LYS A 118 -7.73 11.55 -7.98
N SER A 119 -7.91 10.33 -8.50
CA SER A 119 -9.22 9.68 -8.59
C SER A 119 -9.87 9.48 -7.21
N SER A 120 -9.11 9.07 -6.20
CA SER A 120 -9.58 8.94 -4.82
C SER A 120 -10.06 10.27 -4.24
N HIS A 121 -9.36 11.38 -4.48
CA HIS A 121 -9.81 12.70 -4.03
C HIS A 121 -11.13 13.13 -4.71
N ILE A 122 -11.28 12.82 -6.00
CA ILE A 122 -12.54 13.07 -6.72
C ILE A 122 -13.68 12.25 -6.13
N ALA A 123 -13.43 10.97 -5.81
CA ALA A 123 -14.44 10.11 -5.18
C ALA A 123 -14.86 10.63 -3.80
N VAL A 124 -13.89 11.06 -2.96
CA VAL A 124 -14.19 11.67 -1.67
C VAL A 124 -14.99 12.96 -1.86
N PHE A 125 -14.59 13.82 -2.81
CA PHE A 125 -15.33 15.04 -3.11
C PHE A 125 -16.78 14.77 -3.53
N ILE A 126 -17.01 13.80 -4.43
CA ILE A 126 -18.35 13.39 -4.85
C ILE A 126 -19.16 12.88 -3.65
N MET A 127 -18.58 12.02 -2.81
CA MET A 127 -19.23 11.52 -1.60
C MET A 127 -19.62 12.66 -0.64
N THR A 128 -18.75 13.65 -0.46
CA THR A 128 -19.06 14.84 0.34
C THR A 128 -20.23 15.62 -0.26
N GLN A 129 -20.24 15.84 -1.58
CA GLN A 129 -21.35 16.54 -2.24
C GLN A 129 -22.68 15.77 -2.11
N VAL A 130 -22.64 14.45 -2.27
CA VAL A 130 -23.81 13.58 -2.08
C VAL A 130 -24.31 13.68 -0.64
N GLY A 131 -23.42 13.63 0.35
CA GLY A 131 -23.79 13.83 1.76
C GLY A 131 -24.46 15.18 2.03
N ILE A 132 -23.93 16.27 1.45
CA ILE A 132 -24.54 17.61 1.54
C ILE A 132 -25.94 17.62 0.92
N LEU A 133 -26.13 16.97 -0.24
CA LEU A 133 -27.43 16.85 -0.88
C LEU A 133 -28.43 16.07 -0.03
N PHE A 134 -28.00 14.99 0.63
CA PHE A 134 -28.84 14.23 1.56
C PHE A 134 -29.23 15.07 2.80
N LEU A 135 -28.30 15.84 3.37
CA LEU A 135 -28.60 16.77 4.47
C LEU A 135 -29.59 17.86 4.06
N LEU A 136 -29.44 18.42 2.85
CA LEU A 136 -30.38 19.38 2.29
C LEU A 136 -31.76 18.75 2.09
N ALA A 137 -31.81 17.54 1.52
CA ALA A 137 -33.05 16.80 1.36
C ALA A 137 -33.73 16.53 2.72
N PHE A 138 -32.96 16.11 3.73
CA PHE A 138 -33.45 15.91 5.09
C PHE A 138 -34.05 17.18 5.68
N ALA A 139 -33.34 18.31 5.55
CA ALA A 139 -33.76 19.60 6.07
C ALA A 139 -35.04 20.09 5.37
N ILE A 140 -35.14 19.91 4.05
CA ILE A 140 -36.35 20.25 3.28
C ILE A 140 -37.53 19.37 3.72
N VAL A 141 -37.33 18.05 3.77
CA VAL A 141 -38.36 17.08 4.19
C VAL A 141 -38.85 17.41 5.60
N SER A 142 -37.95 17.68 6.54
CA SER A 142 -38.27 18.05 7.92
C SER A 142 -38.95 19.41 8.04
N ALA A 143 -38.56 20.39 7.22
CA ALA A 143 -39.21 21.69 7.20
C ALA A 143 -40.65 21.59 6.66
N PHE A 144 -40.85 20.83 5.57
CA PHE A 144 -42.17 20.58 5.02
C PHE A 144 -43.07 19.76 5.96
N SER A 145 -42.54 18.77 6.67
CA SER A 145 -43.31 18.00 7.65
C SER A 145 -43.75 18.84 8.86
N ASN A 146 -42.91 19.78 9.32
CA ASN A 146 -43.22 20.66 10.43
C ASN A 146 -44.20 21.80 10.05
N GLN A 147 -44.16 22.25 8.79
CA GLN A 147 -45.00 23.34 8.29
C GLN A 147 -46.36 22.84 7.76
N LEU A 148 -46.38 21.66 7.13
CA LEU A 148 -47.62 20.94 6.87
C LEU A 148 -47.94 20.08 8.10
N GLY A 149 -48.65 20.65 9.08
CA GLY A 149 -49.38 19.89 10.11
C GLY A 149 -50.48 19.03 9.49
N SER A 150 -50.07 18.03 8.70
CA SER A 150 -50.90 17.25 7.81
C SER A 150 -51.79 16.32 8.64
N LYS A 151 -53.09 16.60 8.64
CA LYS A 151 -54.14 15.71 9.15
C LYS A 151 -54.28 14.41 8.33
N ASP A 152 -53.46 14.22 7.29
CA ASP A 152 -53.52 13.09 6.38
C ASP A 152 -52.52 11.99 6.81
N PRO A 153 -52.99 10.84 7.33
CA PRO A 153 -52.13 9.78 7.84
C PRO A 153 -51.26 9.12 6.78
N GLY A 154 -51.64 9.15 5.49
CA GLY A 154 -50.83 8.59 4.40
C GLY A 154 -49.55 9.38 4.15
N LEU A 155 -49.62 10.71 4.27
CA LEU A 155 -48.47 11.60 4.09
C LEU A 155 -47.46 11.44 5.24
N ASN A 156 -47.94 11.30 6.48
CA ASN A 156 -47.08 11.07 7.64
C ASN A 156 -46.31 9.74 7.53
N PHE A 157 -46.94 8.68 7.02
CA PHE A 157 -46.27 7.39 6.81
C PHE A 157 -45.15 7.48 5.75
N LEU A 158 -45.39 8.19 4.65
CA LEU A 158 -44.37 8.43 3.62
C LEU A 158 -43.19 9.25 4.14
N PHE A 159 -43.45 10.27 4.97
CA PHE A 159 -42.40 11.05 5.63
C PHE A 159 -41.54 10.17 6.55
N LEU A 160 -42.16 9.28 7.32
CA LEU A 160 -41.48 8.40 8.27
C LEU A 160 -40.55 7.40 7.54
N ILE A 161 -41.02 6.82 6.43
CA ILE A 161 -40.19 5.97 5.57
C ILE A 161 -39.04 6.77 4.95
N ALA A 162 -39.31 7.97 4.44
CA ALA A 162 -38.29 8.80 3.82
C ALA A 162 -37.19 9.19 4.82
N THR A 163 -37.54 9.55 6.06
CA THR A 163 -36.56 9.87 7.11
C THR A 163 -35.73 8.67 7.52
N GLU A 164 -36.32 7.47 7.60
CA GLU A 164 -35.61 6.25 7.96
C GLU A 164 -34.60 5.83 6.87
N LEU A 165 -35.02 5.90 5.60
CA LEU A 165 -34.16 5.66 4.45
C LEU A 165 -33.01 6.67 4.39
N LEU A 166 -33.30 7.95 4.65
CA LEU A 166 -32.28 8.98 4.68
C LEU A 166 -31.27 8.76 5.81
N SER A 167 -31.75 8.42 7.00
CA SER A 167 -30.89 8.15 8.16
C SER A 167 -29.98 6.95 7.90
N THR A 168 -30.52 5.88 7.31
CA THR A 168 -29.74 4.70 6.95
C THR A 168 -28.71 5.03 5.87
N ALA A 169 -29.10 5.77 4.82
CA ALA A 169 -28.20 6.15 3.74
C ALA A 169 -27.07 7.07 4.22
N GLU A 170 -27.39 8.06 5.06
CA GLU A 170 -26.40 8.97 5.65
C GLU A 170 -25.39 8.21 6.50
N TRP A 171 -25.86 7.27 7.33
CA TRP A 171 -24.99 6.44 8.17
C TRP A 171 -24.05 5.56 7.35
N VAL A 172 -24.54 4.91 6.29
CA VAL A 172 -23.71 4.09 5.40
C VAL A 172 -22.67 4.96 4.67
N LEU A 173 -23.09 6.09 4.12
CA LEU A 173 -22.18 7.03 3.44
C LEU A 173 -21.11 7.58 4.39
N PHE A 174 -21.47 7.83 5.65
CA PHE A 174 -20.52 8.26 6.68
C PHE A 174 -19.41 7.24 6.89
N TRP A 175 -19.75 5.95 7.03
CA TRP A 175 -18.75 4.90 7.17
C TRP A 175 -17.91 4.69 5.92
N GLU A 176 -18.51 4.72 4.72
CA GLU A 176 -17.74 4.62 3.48
C GLU A 176 -16.75 5.77 3.31
N ALA A 177 -17.15 7.00 3.67
CA ALA A 177 -16.28 8.16 3.65
C ALA A 177 -15.18 8.05 4.71
N PHE A 178 -15.52 7.60 5.93
CA PHE A 178 -14.57 7.36 7.00
C PHE A 178 -13.50 6.36 6.56
N ASP A 179 -13.91 5.22 5.99
CA ASP A 179 -12.97 4.18 5.55
C ASP A 179 -11.99 4.67 4.47
N LYS A 180 -12.51 5.41 3.47
CA LYS A 180 -11.68 6.00 2.42
C LYS A 180 -10.72 7.07 2.94
N ILE A 181 -11.10 7.83 3.97
CA ILE A 181 -10.24 8.89 4.51
C ILE A 181 -9.15 8.29 5.40
N PHE A 182 -9.51 7.36 6.30
CA PHE A 182 -8.59 6.91 7.34
C PHE A 182 -7.75 5.70 6.92
N PHE A 183 -8.32 4.69 6.26
CA PHE A 183 -7.58 3.47 5.92
C PHE A 183 -6.89 3.58 4.57
N ASP A 184 -7.62 4.02 3.55
CA ASP A 184 -7.14 4.06 2.16
C ASP A 184 -6.01 5.10 1.97
N SER A 185 -5.99 6.16 2.76
CA SER A 185 -4.94 7.19 2.68
C SER A 185 -3.60 6.75 3.28
N ALA A 186 -3.63 5.98 4.36
CA ALA A 186 -2.43 5.51 5.06
C ALA A 186 -1.70 4.44 4.25
N GLU A 187 -2.45 3.46 3.73
CA GLU A 187 -1.91 2.38 2.90
C GLU A 187 -1.31 2.93 1.60
N ARG A 188 -2.03 3.79 0.88
CA ARG A 188 -1.53 4.43 -0.34
C ARG A 188 -0.28 5.28 -0.10
N LYS A 189 -0.19 5.94 1.06
CA LYS A 189 1.00 6.74 1.41
C LYS A 189 2.22 5.83 1.60
N LYS A 190 2.04 4.70 2.29
CA LYS A 190 3.09 3.69 2.49
C LYS A 190 3.53 3.10 1.15
N GLU A 191 2.58 2.68 0.33
CA GLU A 191 2.83 2.10 -1.00
C GLU A 191 3.61 3.09 -1.88
N ARG A 192 3.13 4.34 -2.00
CA ARG A 192 3.79 5.37 -2.80
C ARG A 192 5.22 5.68 -2.33
N PHE A 193 5.44 5.68 -1.02
CA PHE A 193 6.77 5.91 -0.46
C PHE A 193 7.72 4.74 -0.79
N LEU A 194 7.26 3.50 -0.63
CA LEU A 194 8.02 2.30 -0.98
C LEU A 194 8.36 2.28 -2.48
N THR A 195 7.38 2.47 -3.35
CA THR A 195 7.56 2.50 -4.81
C THR A 195 8.49 3.64 -5.23
N GLY A 196 8.35 4.82 -4.62
CA GLY A 196 9.23 5.96 -4.88
C GLY A 196 10.68 5.65 -4.50
N ARG A 197 10.89 5.00 -3.34
CA ARG A 197 12.20 4.55 -2.90
C ARG A 197 12.82 3.56 -3.88
N LEU A 198 12.06 2.56 -4.32
CA LEU A 198 12.48 1.56 -5.30
C LEU A 198 12.80 2.16 -6.67
N ALA A 199 12.01 3.14 -7.12
CA ALA A 199 12.26 3.88 -8.36
C ALA A 199 13.56 4.72 -8.31
N SER A 200 13.90 5.25 -7.12
CA SER A 200 15.11 6.06 -6.88
C SER A 200 16.35 5.24 -6.51
N ALA A 201 16.20 3.92 -6.30
CA ALA A 201 17.28 3.08 -5.83
C ALA A 201 18.46 3.05 -6.81
N LYS A 202 19.67 2.99 -6.26
CA LYS A 202 20.87 2.81 -7.09
C LYS A 202 20.86 1.38 -7.63
N ILE A 203 21.10 1.23 -8.93
CA ILE A 203 21.20 -0.08 -9.57
C ILE A 203 22.68 -0.37 -9.78
N THR A 204 23.15 -1.52 -9.29
CA THR A 204 24.50 -2.02 -9.58
C THR A 204 24.41 -3.42 -10.19
N PHE A 205 25.42 -3.76 -10.99
CA PHE A 205 25.54 -5.06 -11.62
C PHE A 205 26.81 -5.73 -11.13
N LYS A 206 26.68 -7.02 -10.78
CA LYS A 206 27.76 -7.89 -10.33
C LYS A 206 27.74 -9.14 -11.20
N ASP A 207 28.91 -9.72 -11.42
CA ASP A 207 29.03 -10.98 -12.15
C ASP A 207 28.90 -12.14 -11.16
N ILE A 208 28.14 -13.18 -11.54
CA ILE A 208 28.01 -14.41 -10.75
C ILE A 208 29.37 -15.16 -10.67
N ASP A 209 30.23 -14.96 -11.68
CA ASP A 209 31.54 -15.60 -11.79
C ASP A 209 32.67 -14.73 -11.20
N GLY A 210 32.51 -14.35 -9.93
CA GLY A 210 33.58 -13.79 -9.10
C GLY A 210 34.51 -14.86 -8.52
N GLU A 211 34.96 -15.79 -9.37
CA GLU A 211 36.18 -16.62 -9.24
C GLU A 211 36.83 -16.78 -10.63
#